data_AF-A0A553NSP1-F1
#
_entry.id   AF-A0A553NSP1-F1
#
_cell.length_a   1.000
_cell.length_b   1.000
_cell.length_c   1.000
_cell.angle_alpha   90.00
_cell.angle_beta   90.00
_cell.angle_gamma   90.00
#
_symmetry.space_group_name_H-M   'P 1'
#
loop_
_entity.id
_entity.type
_entity.pdbx_description
1 polymer ?
#
loop_
_entity_poly.entity_id
_entity_poly.type
_entity_poly.pdbx_seq_one_letter_code
_entity_poly.pdbx_strand_id
1 'polypeptide(L)'
;MEETLNKNGTMTTFPSQAPLMPVLDEMRINRDGVVVFHLSSRNLNSNECSELAKRIGTDSDLFEFDLTDSYLDQKNLSILLKGLACNQSIQVVNLKGNNLSGDNIALLGLVLKQTTTNRKLLSIQLEGNQIPSEILSAICHMLHQNSETEIILQAQKHQTLTLEEKLSNFQSQLKHHEEVKTHELRDMEHDFKDRNDSLHFEIGKLKSALDQKILNEGTLQEKLKFTQQALNLAEDQVKDLLRRDQSRENHLRKIHDNCNSFEKDIRQEWIAKEESYMRQIEDLDAKVASMRSREAELKNECVALQGAKDQALRELEHELQAKSRDKDHWELQMDSLKNAHQDNIGKLNDVYERDKIRLIEANAQERERWEQLKARQENAIQKMKTQIEDLKVQIAAGMSQHKSQIEAMEREYQDRKGDYILHSESKTALMRKEISEVQLELKVLHQKLESKQEQVSNLEGQILDKTAEIAQLEKVIGGFQKSKEALRDTISKEFQARLEDAEEKSKQIPVLLTKMEAAEKEIAIVVAKRGQEVQKRDDEILDLKGELKKQHDVITHLRNNEEKRKAQLSSALQGLMKAEM
;
A
#
# COMPACT_ATOMS: atom_id res chain seq x y z
N MET A 1 88.87 -3.89 -37.60
CA MET A 1 88.20 -2.61 -37.39
C MET A 1 89.14 -1.77 -36.55
N GLU A 2 90.03 -1.08 -37.25
CA GLU A 2 90.79 0.05 -36.72
C GLU A 2 89.87 1.25 -36.52
N GLU A 3 90.38 2.21 -35.74
CA GLU A 3 89.87 3.56 -35.48
C GLU A 3 88.61 3.68 -34.62
N THR A 4 88.82 4.07 -33.36
CA THR A 4 88.12 5.25 -32.81
C THR A 4 89.09 6.12 -32.03
N LEU A 5 89.17 7.39 -32.45
CA LEU A 5 90.03 8.45 -31.96
C LEU A 5 89.43 9.17 -30.74
N ASN A 6 90.30 9.34 -29.74
CA ASN A 6 90.46 10.45 -28.80
C ASN A 6 89.68 11.76 -29.09
N LYS A 7 89.04 12.37 -28.06
CA LYS A 7 89.26 13.79 -27.70
C LYS A 7 89.15 14.01 -26.18
N ASN A 8 90.33 14.11 -25.58
CA ASN A 8 90.70 14.39 -24.19
C ASN A 8 91.02 13.17 -23.32
N GLY A 9 91.46 12.08 -23.96
CA GLY A 9 92.35 11.10 -23.35
C GLY A 9 93.73 11.71 -23.09
N THR A 10 93.85 12.48 -22.02
CA THR A 10 95.16 12.67 -21.39
C THR A 10 95.52 11.36 -20.73
N MET A 11 96.26 10.51 -21.45
CA MET A 11 97.17 9.60 -20.78
C MET A 11 98.04 10.46 -19.86
N THR A 12 97.85 10.34 -18.56
CA THR A 12 98.89 10.76 -17.61
C THR A 12 100.03 9.77 -17.73
N THR A 13 100.82 9.87 -18.80
CA THR A 13 102.17 9.34 -18.81
C THR A 13 102.97 10.21 -17.85
N PHE A 14 103.01 9.78 -16.59
CA PHE A 14 103.76 10.51 -15.59
C PHE A 14 105.26 10.43 -15.91
N PRO A 15 105.99 11.55 -15.90
CA PRO A 15 107.41 11.58 -16.27
C PRO A 15 108.19 10.57 -15.44
N SER A 16 109.21 9.93 -16.04
CA SER A 16 109.96 8.79 -15.44
C SER A 16 110.75 9.12 -14.16
N GLN A 17 110.61 10.33 -13.62
CA GLN A 17 111.33 10.85 -12.45
C GLN A 17 110.42 11.56 -11.42
N ALA A 18 109.09 11.55 -11.57
CA ALA A 18 108.18 12.11 -10.55
C ALA A 18 108.05 11.16 -9.33
N PRO A 19 108.01 11.67 -8.08
CA PRO A 19 107.83 10.83 -6.90
C PRO A 19 106.51 10.04 -6.97
N LEU A 20 106.52 8.77 -6.56
CA LEU A 20 105.36 7.87 -6.69
C LEU A 20 104.16 8.26 -5.81
N MET A 21 104.40 8.93 -4.66
CA MET A 21 103.35 9.21 -3.67
C MET A 21 102.22 10.12 -4.19
N PRO A 22 102.47 11.25 -4.88
CA PRO A 22 101.41 12.04 -5.53
C PRO A 22 100.61 11.26 -6.58
N VAL A 23 101.23 10.29 -7.27
CA VAL A 23 100.58 9.48 -8.32
C VAL A 23 99.64 8.42 -7.72
N LEU A 24 99.95 7.93 -6.52
CA LEU A 24 99.08 7.04 -5.74
C LEU A 24 97.86 7.79 -5.17
N ASP A 25 98.05 9.05 -4.78
CA ASP A 25 96.97 9.92 -4.28
C ASP A 25 96.04 10.41 -5.41
N GLU A 26 96.51 10.37 -6.67
CA GLU A 26 95.75 10.73 -7.88
C GLU A 26 95.21 9.52 -8.67
N MET A 27 95.10 8.32 -8.07
CA MET A 27 94.28 7.22 -8.64
C MET A 27 92.82 7.68 -8.78
N ARG A 28 92.53 8.41 -9.87
CA ARG A 28 91.25 9.06 -10.15
C ARG A 28 90.53 8.32 -11.27
N ILE A 29 89.28 7.99 -10.95
CA ILE A 29 88.22 7.44 -11.78
C ILE A 29 88.25 8.00 -13.21
N ASN A 30 88.30 7.13 -14.21
CA ASN A 30 88.07 7.52 -15.61
C ASN A 30 86.56 7.69 -15.87
N ARG A 31 86.17 8.43 -16.91
CA ARG A 31 84.79 8.90 -17.18
C ARG A 31 83.71 7.81 -17.26
N ASP A 32 84.09 6.55 -17.43
CA ASP A 32 83.18 5.40 -17.49
C ASP A 32 82.99 4.68 -16.14
N GLY A 33 83.50 5.24 -15.04
CA GLY A 33 83.42 4.64 -13.70
C GLY A 33 84.46 3.53 -13.45
N VAL A 34 85.42 3.37 -14.37
CA VAL A 34 86.46 2.34 -14.35
C VAL A 34 87.78 2.96 -13.90
N VAL A 35 88.40 2.45 -12.83
CA VAL A 35 89.70 2.92 -12.35
C VAL A 35 90.80 2.09 -13.03
N VAL A 36 91.68 2.76 -13.79
CA VAL A 36 92.80 2.11 -14.50
C VAL A 36 94.10 2.72 -14.01
N PHE A 37 95.12 1.91 -13.76
CA PHE A 37 96.40 2.36 -13.24
C PHE A 37 97.59 1.82 -14.04
N HIS A 38 98.27 2.72 -14.75
CA HIS A 38 99.41 2.41 -15.63
C HIS A 38 100.73 2.93 -15.05
N LEU A 39 101.73 2.04 -14.99
CA LEU A 39 103.09 2.29 -14.52
C LEU A 39 104.15 1.71 -15.48
N SER A 40 103.80 1.55 -16.76
CA SER A 40 104.70 1.00 -17.77
C SER A 40 106.05 1.73 -17.84
N SER A 41 107.14 0.98 -18.01
CA SER A 41 108.52 1.48 -18.19
C SER A 41 109.07 2.29 -17.02
N ARG A 42 108.51 2.13 -15.81
CA ARG A 42 109.02 2.77 -14.59
C ARG A 42 109.82 1.79 -13.75
N ASN A 43 111.08 2.12 -13.48
CA ASN A 43 111.91 1.36 -12.54
C ASN A 43 111.63 1.80 -11.11
N LEU A 44 110.80 1.03 -10.40
CA LEU A 44 110.35 1.31 -9.04
C LEU A 44 111.37 0.81 -8.02
N ASN A 45 111.63 1.62 -6.99
CA ASN A 45 112.45 1.18 -5.86
C ASN A 45 111.66 0.33 -4.84
N SER A 46 112.35 -0.25 -3.86
CA SER A 46 111.74 -1.20 -2.91
C SER A 46 110.67 -0.56 -2.01
N ASN A 47 110.82 0.72 -1.64
CA ASN A 47 109.83 1.43 -0.83
C ASN A 47 108.58 1.75 -1.66
N GLU A 48 108.78 2.18 -2.90
CA GLU A 48 107.74 2.45 -3.88
C GLU A 48 106.89 1.21 -4.17
N CYS A 49 107.51 0.06 -4.39
CA CYS A 49 106.79 -1.20 -4.58
C CYS A 49 105.99 -1.63 -3.35
N SER A 50 106.53 -1.42 -2.15
CA SER A 50 105.85 -1.81 -0.91
C SER A 50 104.59 -0.99 -0.66
N GLU A 51 104.60 0.30 -0.98
CA GLU A 51 103.44 1.15 -0.77
C GLU A 51 102.38 0.92 -1.86
N LEU A 52 102.83 0.74 -3.10
CA LEU A 52 101.96 0.37 -4.21
C LEU A 52 101.26 -0.97 -3.98
N ALA A 53 101.97 -1.99 -3.48
CA ALA A 53 101.39 -3.30 -3.18
C ALA A 53 100.25 -3.23 -2.14
N LYS A 54 100.41 -2.42 -1.09
CA LYS A 54 99.35 -2.21 -0.08
C LYS A 54 98.12 -1.52 -0.69
N ARG A 55 98.36 -0.50 -1.53
CA ARG A 55 97.29 0.27 -2.15
C ARG A 55 96.48 -0.58 -3.12
N ILE A 56 97.15 -1.25 -4.05
CA ILE A 56 96.51 -2.19 -4.98
C ILE A 56 95.73 -3.26 -4.22
N GLY A 57 96.31 -3.83 -3.17
CA GLY A 57 95.67 -4.90 -2.40
C GLY A 57 94.38 -4.50 -1.68
N THR A 58 94.10 -3.21 -1.49
CA THR A 58 92.92 -2.70 -0.77
C THR A 58 91.92 -1.93 -1.63
N ASP A 59 92.29 -1.61 -2.88
CA ASP A 59 91.43 -0.88 -3.80
C ASP A 59 90.28 -1.77 -4.30
N SER A 60 89.03 -1.31 -4.17
CA SER A 60 87.82 -2.01 -4.59
C SER A 60 87.31 -1.61 -5.97
N ASP A 61 87.86 -0.53 -6.53
CA ASP A 61 87.37 0.11 -7.74
C ASP A 61 88.38 -0.02 -8.90
N LEU A 62 89.64 -0.39 -8.59
CA LEU A 62 90.69 -0.69 -9.56
C LEU A 62 90.29 -1.85 -10.47
N PHE A 63 90.12 -1.56 -11.75
CA PHE A 63 89.70 -2.48 -12.80
C PHE A 63 90.87 -2.97 -13.65
N GLU A 64 91.82 -2.10 -13.98
CA GLU A 64 92.98 -2.46 -14.80
C GLU A 64 94.29 -1.97 -14.19
N PHE A 65 95.30 -2.83 -14.21
CA PHE A 65 96.62 -2.57 -13.65
C PHE A 65 97.73 -2.97 -14.62
N ASP A 66 98.63 -2.04 -14.95
CA ASP A 66 99.65 -2.21 -15.97
C ASP A 66 101.06 -1.83 -15.47
N LEU A 67 101.99 -2.78 -15.56
CA LEU A 67 103.42 -2.64 -15.23
C LEU A 67 104.34 -3.04 -16.39
N THR A 68 103.90 -2.92 -17.64
CA THR A 68 104.68 -3.35 -18.81
C THR A 68 106.10 -2.78 -18.81
N ASP A 69 107.11 -3.61 -19.10
CA ASP A 69 108.52 -3.23 -19.30
C ASP A 69 109.13 -2.41 -18.14
N SER A 70 108.72 -2.68 -16.90
CA SER A 70 109.19 -1.92 -15.71
C SER A 70 110.55 -2.39 -15.17
N TYR A 71 111.15 -3.42 -15.76
CA TYR A 71 112.48 -3.98 -15.44
C TYR A 71 112.73 -4.19 -13.93
N LEU A 72 111.69 -4.58 -13.19
CA LEU A 72 111.75 -4.73 -11.75
C LEU A 72 112.68 -5.89 -11.35
N ASP A 73 113.47 -5.69 -10.29
CA ASP A 73 114.23 -6.77 -9.69
C ASP A 73 113.30 -7.83 -9.06
N GLN A 74 113.84 -9.03 -8.81
CA GLN A 74 113.03 -10.14 -8.30
C GLN A 74 112.32 -9.80 -6.98
N LYS A 75 112.95 -8.98 -6.13
CA LYS A 75 112.43 -8.60 -4.81
C LYS A 75 111.25 -7.64 -4.93
N ASN A 76 111.35 -6.63 -5.78
CA ASN A 76 110.34 -5.60 -5.97
C ASN A 76 109.11 -6.18 -6.70
N LEU A 77 109.34 -7.10 -7.65
CA LEU A 77 108.27 -7.83 -8.32
C LEU A 77 107.51 -8.76 -7.37
N SER A 78 108.23 -9.46 -6.48
CA SER A 78 107.62 -10.26 -5.40
C SER A 78 106.68 -9.45 -4.50
N ILE A 79 107.04 -8.21 -4.18
CA ILE A 79 106.23 -7.32 -3.33
C ILE A 79 104.93 -6.95 -4.04
N LEU A 80 104.99 -6.58 -5.33
CA LEU A 80 103.83 -6.19 -6.11
C LEU A 80 102.88 -7.37 -6.39
N LEU A 81 103.42 -8.56 -6.68
CA LEU A 81 102.60 -9.76 -6.83
C LEU A 81 101.83 -10.10 -5.54
N LYS A 82 102.41 -9.90 -4.35
CA LYS A 82 101.68 -10.08 -3.09
C LYS A 82 100.53 -9.08 -2.93
N GLY A 83 100.74 -7.84 -3.34
CA GLY A 83 99.67 -6.82 -3.36
C GLY A 83 98.54 -7.18 -4.32
N LEU A 84 98.89 -7.58 -5.55
CA LEU A 84 97.93 -8.03 -6.57
C LEU A 84 97.11 -9.23 -6.11
N ALA A 85 97.70 -10.16 -5.36
CA ALA A 85 97.00 -11.32 -4.82
C ALA A 85 95.90 -10.96 -3.80
N CYS A 86 95.94 -9.76 -3.21
CA CYS A 86 94.92 -9.29 -2.27
C CYS A 86 93.77 -8.55 -2.95
N ASN A 87 93.91 -8.12 -4.22
CA ASN A 87 92.92 -7.26 -4.87
C ASN A 87 91.63 -8.02 -5.28
N GLN A 88 90.49 -7.40 -4.94
CA GLN A 88 89.07 -7.76 -5.16
C GLN A 88 88.41 -7.47 -6.51
N SER A 89 89.00 -6.56 -7.29
CA SER A 89 88.27 -5.74 -8.26
C SER A 89 88.85 -5.77 -9.67
N ILE A 90 90.15 -6.04 -9.78
CA ILE A 90 90.87 -5.99 -11.05
C ILE A 90 90.38 -7.08 -11.99
N GLN A 91 90.10 -6.67 -13.23
CA GLN A 91 89.70 -7.52 -14.33
C GLN A 91 90.81 -7.70 -15.38
N VAL A 92 91.70 -6.72 -15.50
CA VAL A 92 92.79 -6.73 -16.49
C VAL A 92 94.13 -6.44 -15.83
N VAL A 93 95.10 -7.32 -16.02
CA VAL A 93 96.47 -7.15 -15.51
C VAL A 93 97.49 -7.24 -16.63
N ASN A 94 98.42 -6.31 -16.70
CA ASN A 94 99.52 -6.34 -17.66
C ASN A 94 100.88 -6.35 -16.96
N LEU A 95 101.64 -7.44 -17.14
CA LEU A 95 102.96 -7.68 -16.55
C LEU A 95 104.01 -8.00 -17.63
N LYS A 96 103.76 -7.62 -18.89
CA LYS A 96 104.68 -7.87 -20.00
C LYS A 96 106.09 -7.34 -19.71
N GLY A 97 107.13 -8.09 -20.07
CA GLY A 97 108.54 -7.63 -20.02
C GLY A 97 109.16 -7.42 -18.64
N ASN A 98 108.64 -8.05 -17.57
CA ASN A 98 109.16 -7.90 -16.19
C ASN A 98 110.08 -9.05 -15.72
N ASN A 99 110.55 -9.90 -16.63
CA ASN A 99 111.46 -11.02 -16.35
C ASN A 99 111.00 -11.94 -15.18
N LEU A 100 109.69 -12.23 -15.11
CA LEU A 100 109.12 -13.17 -14.14
C LEU A 100 109.82 -14.54 -14.29
N SER A 101 110.54 -14.94 -13.24
CA SER A 101 111.37 -16.15 -13.16
C SER A 101 111.49 -16.62 -11.71
N GLY A 102 111.85 -17.88 -11.49
CA GLY A 102 112.09 -18.45 -10.15
C GLY A 102 110.89 -18.30 -9.20
N ASP A 103 111.13 -17.80 -7.99
CA ASP A 103 110.12 -17.69 -6.92
C ASP A 103 108.93 -16.77 -7.28
N ASN A 104 109.12 -15.82 -8.20
CA ASN A 104 108.05 -14.93 -8.66
C ASN A 104 106.97 -15.67 -9.46
N ILE A 105 107.30 -16.82 -10.06
CA ILE A 105 106.34 -17.66 -10.76
C ILE A 105 105.34 -18.29 -9.78
N ALA A 106 105.82 -18.72 -8.60
CA ALA A 106 104.96 -19.26 -7.54
C ALA A 106 104.04 -18.18 -6.95
N LEU A 107 104.55 -16.95 -6.80
CA LEU A 107 103.75 -15.80 -6.36
C LEU A 107 102.72 -15.38 -7.41
N LEU A 108 103.03 -15.42 -8.70
CA LEU A 108 102.05 -15.24 -9.76
C LEU A 108 100.96 -16.32 -9.68
N GLY A 109 101.36 -17.57 -9.44
CA GLY A 109 100.42 -18.66 -9.15
C GLY A 109 99.52 -18.38 -7.95
N LEU A 110 100.00 -17.70 -6.91
CA LEU A 110 99.19 -17.25 -5.77
C LEU A 110 98.26 -16.09 -6.14
N VAL A 111 98.69 -15.10 -6.93
CA VAL A 111 97.80 -14.06 -7.48
C VAL A 111 96.63 -14.73 -8.19
N LEU A 112 96.93 -15.72 -9.03
CA LEU A 112 95.95 -16.45 -9.83
C LEU A 112 95.09 -17.40 -9.00
N LYS A 113 95.64 -18.01 -7.94
CA LYS A 113 94.90 -18.88 -7.03
C LYS A 113 94.02 -18.09 -6.07
N GLN A 114 94.46 -16.94 -5.58
CA GLN A 114 93.58 -16.00 -4.86
C GLN A 114 92.52 -15.42 -5.81
N THR A 115 92.78 -15.36 -7.13
CA THR A 115 91.73 -15.08 -8.12
C THR A 115 90.76 -16.24 -8.38
N THR A 116 90.95 -17.42 -7.78
CA THR A 116 89.85 -18.41 -7.70
C THR A 116 88.76 -18.00 -6.70
N THR A 117 89.11 -17.14 -5.73
CA THR A 117 88.14 -16.43 -4.86
C THR A 117 87.69 -15.10 -5.46
N ASN A 118 88.50 -14.48 -6.34
CA ASN A 118 88.13 -13.28 -7.09
C ASN A 118 87.80 -13.60 -8.55
N ARG A 119 86.51 -13.87 -8.83
CA ARG A 119 85.97 -14.24 -10.15
C ARG A 119 85.94 -13.11 -11.20
N LYS A 120 86.61 -11.97 -10.93
CA LYS A 120 86.55 -10.80 -11.79
C LYS A 120 87.72 -10.68 -12.75
N LEU A 121 88.83 -11.41 -12.55
CA LEU A 121 89.95 -11.36 -13.49
C LEU A 121 89.58 -12.04 -14.83
N LEU A 122 89.62 -11.27 -15.92
CA LEU A 122 89.24 -11.70 -17.27
C LEU A 122 90.41 -11.74 -18.24
N SER A 123 91.46 -10.94 -18.00
CA SER A 123 92.60 -10.85 -18.90
C SER A 123 93.91 -10.64 -18.14
N ILE A 124 94.96 -11.36 -18.54
CA ILE A 124 96.32 -11.15 -18.06
C ILE A 124 97.33 -11.19 -19.22
N GLN A 125 98.21 -10.19 -19.28
CA GLN A 125 99.27 -10.09 -20.29
C GLN A 125 100.63 -10.40 -19.66
N LEU A 126 101.29 -11.43 -20.17
CA LEU A 126 102.52 -12.01 -19.57
C LEU A 126 103.66 -12.18 -20.58
N GLU A 127 103.56 -11.60 -21.77
CA GLU A 127 104.57 -11.73 -22.83
C GLU A 127 105.96 -11.23 -22.37
N GLY A 128 107.05 -11.78 -22.91
CA GLY A 128 108.40 -11.37 -22.52
C GLY A 128 108.86 -11.82 -21.12
N ASN A 129 108.16 -12.79 -20.51
CA ASN A 129 108.52 -13.41 -19.24
C ASN A 129 108.89 -14.90 -19.39
N GLN A 130 109.58 -15.48 -18.41
CA GLN A 130 110.03 -16.89 -18.43
C GLN A 130 109.05 -17.81 -17.69
N ILE A 131 107.81 -17.92 -18.18
CA ILE A 131 106.74 -18.66 -17.50
C ILE A 131 106.61 -20.09 -18.07
N PRO A 132 106.61 -21.14 -17.22
CA PRO A 132 106.36 -22.53 -17.64
C PRO A 132 104.96 -22.74 -18.26
N SER A 133 104.87 -23.68 -19.20
CA SER A 133 103.63 -23.99 -19.92
C SER A 133 102.49 -24.49 -19.02
N GLU A 134 102.81 -25.16 -17.92
CA GLU A 134 101.83 -25.70 -16.97
C GLU A 134 101.06 -24.57 -16.28
N ILE A 135 101.76 -23.46 -15.97
CA ILE A 135 101.17 -22.31 -15.29
C ILE A 135 100.34 -21.48 -16.27
N LEU A 136 100.80 -21.34 -17.52
CA LEU A 136 100.00 -20.73 -18.59
C LEU A 136 98.70 -21.49 -18.84
N SER A 137 98.73 -22.82 -18.84
CA SER A 137 97.51 -23.65 -18.97
C SER A 137 96.52 -23.41 -17.82
N ALA A 138 97.02 -23.35 -16.58
CA ALA A 138 96.18 -23.07 -15.41
C ALA A 138 95.56 -21.65 -15.46
N ILE A 139 96.32 -20.65 -15.93
CA ILE A 139 95.81 -19.29 -16.16
C ILE A 139 94.67 -19.29 -17.18
N CYS A 140 94.89 -19.92 -18.34
CA CYS A 140 93.88 -19.99 -19.38
C CYS A 140 92.59 -20.65 -18.90
N HIS A 141 92.70 -21.74 -18.13
CA HIS A 141 91.53 -22.43 -17.56
C HIS A 141 90.76 -21.54 -16.58
N MET A 142 91.47 -20.81 -15.70
CA MET A 142 90.86 -19.89 -14.73
C MET A 142 90.15 -18.71 -15.41
N LEU A 143 90.79 -18.07 -16.38
CA LEU A 143 90.18 -16.96 -17.13
C LEU A 143 88.93 -17.41 -17.89
N HIS A 144 88.94 -18.62 -18.44
CA HIS A 144 87.77 -19.21 -19.08
C HIS A 144 86.59 -19.37 -18.10
N GLN A 145 86.82 -19.93 -16.92
CA GLN A 145 85.77 -20.07 -15.89
C GLN A 145 85.21 -18.73 -15.41
N ASN A 146 86.06 -17.71 -15.27
CA ASN A 146 85.61 -16.37 -14.90
C ASN A 146 84.75 -15.74 -16.00
N SER A 147 85.17 -15.85 -17.27
CA SER A 147 84.38 -15.36 -18.41
C SER A 147 83.02 -16.06 -18.53
N GLU A 148 82.96 -17.37 -18.29
CA GLU A 148 81.71 -18.14 -18.30
C GLU A 148 80.76 -17.67 -17.18
N THR A 149 81.31 -17.42 -15.98
CA THR A 149 80.53 -16.90 -14.85
C THR A 149 79.95 -15.53 -15.15
N GLU A 150 80.70 -14.64 -15.80
CA GLU A 150 80.23 -13.30 -16.17
C GLU A 150 79.10 -13.36 -17.19
N ILE A 151 79.21 -14.21 -18.22
CA ILE A 151 78.17 -14.41 -19.23
C ILE A 151 76.86 -14.90 -18.56
N ILE A 152 76.96 -15.86 -17.63
CA ILE A 152 75.79 -16.39 -16.91
C ILE A 152 75.13 -15.28 -16.07
N LEU A 153 75.91 -14.46 -15.36
CA LEU A 153 75.39 -13.36 -14.56
C LEU A 153 74.68 -12.29 -15.42
N GLN A 154 75.25 -11.93 -16.58
CA GLN A 154 74.61 -11.01 -17.51
C GLN A 154 73.29 -11.57 -18.06
N ALA A 155 73.27 -12.86 -18.42
CA ALA A 155 72.05 -13.53 -18.87
C ALA A 155 70.96 -13.54 -17.79
N GLN A 156 71.31 -13.84 -16.54
CA GLN A 156 70.37 -13.78 -15.40
C GLN A 156 69.81 -12.37 -15.18
N LYS A 157 70.66 -11.34 -15.29
CA LYS A 157 70.23 -9.94 -15.17
C LYS A 157 69.21 -9.56 -16.25
N HIS A 158 69.48 -9.91 -17.51
CA HIS A 158 68.53 -9.68 -18.61
C HIS A 158 67.20 -10.41 -18.40
N GLN A 159 67.26 -11.67 -17.93
CA GLN A 159 66.07 -12.47 -17.66
C GLN A 159 65.22 -11.88 -16.52
N THR A 160 65.87 -11.36 -15.47
CA THR A 160 65.21 -10.68 -14.35
C THR A 160 64.46 -9.44 -14.82
N LEU A 161 65.11 -8.56 -15.60
CA LEU A 161 64.47 -7.35 -16.15
C LEU A 161 63.28 -7.70 -17.06
N THR A 162 63.41 -8.75 -17.87
CA THR A 162 62.31 -9.21 -18.75
C THR A 162 61.11 -9.72 -17.94
N LEU A 163 61.36 -10.40 -16.81
CA LEU A 163 60.29 -10.86 -15.92
C LEU A 163 59.63 -9.69 -15.18
N GLU A 164 60.40 -8.71 -14.73
CA GLU A 164 59.87 -7.48 -14.12
C GLU A 164 58.95 -6.70 -15.08
N GLU A 165 59.35 -6.57 -16.34
CA GLU A 165 58.51 -5.94 -17.37
C GLU A 165 57.19 -6.71 -17.60
N LYS A 166 57.26 -8.04 -17.68
CA LYS A 166 56.06 -8.89 -17.81
C LYS A 166 55.15 -8.79 -16.59
N LEU A 167 55.72 -8.77 -15.38
CA LEU A 167 54.96 -8.61 -14.15
C LEU A 167 54.24 -7.25 -14.12
N SER A 168 54.93 -6.18 -14.50
CA SER A 168 54.32 -4.84 -14.59
C SER A 168 53.18 -4.80 -15.61
N ASN A 169 53.34 -5.46 -16.76
CA ASN A 169 52.29 -5.56 -17.76
C ASN A 169 51.07 -6.35 -17.25
N PHE A 170 51.28 -7.51 -16.64
CA PHE A 170 50.18 -8.28 -16.05
C PHE A 170 49.47 -7.50 -14.93
N GLN A 171 50.21 -6.78 -14.09
CA GLN A 171 49.64 -5.95 -13.04
C GLN A 171 48.78 -4.82 -13.63
N SER A 172 49.20 -4.22 -14.74
CA SER A 172 48.42 -3.19 -15.46
C SER A 172 47.15 -3.78 -16.08
N GLN A 173 47.23 -4.97 -16.68
CA GLN A 173 46.06 -5.68 -17.24
C GLN A 173 45.04 -6.07 -16.17
N LEU A 174 45.49 -6.56 -15.02
CA LEU A 174 44.63 -6.87 -13.88
C LEU A 174 43.88 -5.64 -13.40
N LYS A 175 44.59 -4.52 -13.22
CA LYS A 175 43.98 -3.26 -12.81
C LYS A 175 42.92 -2.78 -13.80
N HIS A 176 43.22 -2.85 -15.10
CA HIS A 176 42.25 -2.50 -16.14
C HIS A 176 41.03 -3.42 -16.13
N HIS A 177 41.23 -4.74 -15.95
CA HIS A 177 40.11 -5.69 -15.87
C HIS A 177 39.23 -5.45 -14.64
N GLU A 178 39.82 -5.13 -13.49
CA GLU A 178 39.08 -4.73 -12.28
C GLU A 178 38.26 -3.47 -12.53
N GLU A 179 38.85 -2.44 -13.14
CA GLU A 179 38.15 -1.19 -13.48
C GLU A 179 36.95 -1.46 -14.41
N VAL A 180 37.15 -2.23 -15.49
CA VAL A 180 36.05 -2.59 -16.43
C VAL A 180 34.93 -3.34 -15.69
N LYS A 181 35.27 -4.34 -14.89
CA LYS A 181 34.28 -5.14 -14.17
C LYS A 181 33.50 -4.32 -13.14
N THR A 182 34.15 -3.35 -12.48
CA THR A 182 33.46 -2.42 -11.58
C THR A 182 32.52 -1.47 -12.32
N HIS A 183 32.87 -1.06 -13.54
CA HIS A 183 31.98 -0.27 -14.39
C HIS A 183 30.77 -1.08 -14.85
N GLU A 184 30.96 -2.31 -15.33
CA GLU A 184 29.87 -3.21 -15.72
C GLU A 184 28.89 -3.47 -14.56
N LEU A 185 29.40 -3.67 -13.33
CA LEU A 185 28.57 -3.83 -12.14
C LEU A 185 27.77 -2.57 -11.83
N ARG A 186 28.37 -1.38 -11.94
CA ARG A 186 27.70 -0.11 -11.69
C ARG A 186 26.60 0.16 -12.72
N ASP A 187 26.84 -0.18 -13.99
CA ASP A 187 25.85 -0.06 -15.05
C ASP A 187 24.67 -1.02 -14.82
N MET A 188 24.94 -2.29 -14.45
CA MET A 188 23.89 -3.23 -14.07
C MET A 188 23.08 -2.78 -12.84
N GLU A 189 23.73 -2.20 -11.83
CA GLU A 189 23.05 -1.64 -10.65
C GLU A 189 22.14 -0.46 -11.04
N HIS A 190 22.59 0.40 -11.95
CA HIS A 190 21.79 1.52 -12.44
C HIS A 190 20.57 1.03 -13.25
N ASP A 191 20.77 0.09 -14.17
CA ASP A 191 19.68 -0.52 -14.95
C ASP A 191 18.66 -1.21 -14.04
N PHE A 192 19.14 -1.91 -13.00
CA PHE A 192 18.25 -2.56 -12.03
C PHE A 192 17.44 -1.53 -11.25
N LYS A 193 18.05 -0.43 -10.84
CA LYS A 193 17.38 0.67 -10.14
C LYS A 193 16.31 1.33 -11.02
N ASP A 194 16.64 1.66 -12.27
CA ASP A 194 15.71 2.29 -13.20
C ASP A 194 14.50 1.38 -13.47
N ARG A 195 14.75 0.07 -13.62
CA ARG A 195 13.68 -0.93 -13.77
C ARG A 195 12.82 -1.04 -12.52
N ASN A 196 13.42 -0.97 -11.34
CA ASN A 196 12.71 -1.00 -10.07
C ASN A 196 11.84 0.25 -9.86
N ASP A 197 12.37 1.44 -10.19
CA ASP A 197 11.63 2.70 -10.11
C ASP A 197 10.44 2.72 -11.08
N SER A 198 10.63 2.19 -12.30
CA SER A 198 9.56 1.99 -13.28
C SER A 198 8.46 1.04 -12.76
N LEU A 199 8.85 -0.10 -12.17
CA LEU A 199 7.91 -1.04 -11.56
C LEU A 199 7.16 -0.40 -10.38
N HIS A 200 7.84 0.38 -9.52
CA HIS A 200 7.18 1.10 -8.43
C HIS A 200 6.14 2.09 -8.94
N PHE A 201 6.45 2.81 -10.03
CA PHE A 201 5.51 3.71 -10.68
C PHE A 201 4.28 2.99 -11.25
N GLU A 202 4.50 1.85 -11.93
CA GLU A 202 3.42 1.00 -12.45
C GLU A 202 2.52 0.46 -11.32
N ILE A 203 3.13 -0.02 -10.23
CA ILE A 203 2.42 -0.46 -9.02
C ILE A 203 1.60 0.69 -8.43
N GLY A 204 2.14 1.91 -8.39
CA GLY A 204 1.44 3.10 -7.93
C GLY A 204 0.20 3.41 -8.77
N LYS A 205 0.32 3.35 -10.11
CA LYS A 205 -0.82 3.51 -11.04
C LYS A 205 -1.88 2.45 -10.80
N LEU A 206 -1.48 1.18 -10.68
CA LEU A 206 -2.42 0.07 -10.45
C LEU A 206 -3.15 0.20 -9.11
N LYS A 207 -2.45 0.62 -8.04
CA LYS A 207 -3.06 0.91 -6.74
C LYS A 207 -4.10 2.03 -6.84
N SER A 208 -3.75 3.15 -7.46
CA SER A 208 -4.70 4.26 -7.63
C SER A 208 -5.93 3.86 -8.45
N ALA A 209 -5.75 3.07 -9.50
CA ALA A 209 -6.87 2.54 -10.30
C ALA A 209 -7.74 1.56 -9.50
N LEU A 210 -7.14 0.74 -8.62
CA LEU A 210 -7.87 -0.15 -7.72
C LEU A 210 -8.68 0.65 -6.69
N ASP A 211 -8.08 1.66 -6.07
CA ASP A 211 -8.76 2.52 -5.08
C ASP A 211 -9.95 3.24 -5.72
N GLN A 212 -9.80 3.75 -6.95
CA GLN A 212 -10.91 4.32 -7.71
C GLN A 212 -12.02 3.29 -8.00
N LYS A 213 -11.66 2.04 -8.32
CA LYS A 213 -12.66 0.98 -8.52
C LYS A 213 -13.41 0.64 -7.23
N ILE A 214 -12.72 0.55 -6.10
CA ILE A 214 -13.34 0.31 -4.78
C ILE A 214 -14.30 1.45 -4.44
N LEU A 215 -13.89 2.71 -4.67
CA LEU A 215 -14.76 3.87 -4.46
C LEU A 215 -16.00 3.81 -5.35
N ASN A 216 -15.82 3.52 -6.65
CA ASN A 216 -16.93 3.39 -7.58
C ASN A 216 -17.87 2.25 -7.20
N GLU A 217 -17.34 1.11 -6.77
CA GLU A 217 -18.14 -0.02 -6.26
C GLU A 217 -18.97 0.40 -5.04
N GLY A 218 -18.36 1.11 -4.07
CA GLY A 218 -19.07 1.65 -2.92
C GLY A 218 -20.24 2.56 -3.34
N THR A 219 -20.00 3.50 -4.27
CA THR A 219 -21.08 4.38 -4.77
C THR A 219 -22.18 3.62 -5.52
N LEU A 220 -21.83 2.54 -6.24
CA LEU A 220 -22.81 1.69 -6.94
C LEU A 220 -23.62 0.86 -5.95
N GLN A 221 -23.01 0.35 -4.88
CA GLN A 221 -23.71 -0.36 -3.81
C GLN A 221 -24.70 0.56 -3.07
N GLU A 222 -24.31 1.81 -2.79
CA GLU A 222 -25.22 2.80 -2.20
C GLU A 222 -26.38 3.14 -3.13
N LYS A 223 -26.10 3.39 -4.41
CA LYS A 223 -27.14 3.61 -5.43
C LYS A 223 -28.09 2.42 -5.52
N LEU A 224 -27.55 1.21 -5.55
CA LEU A 224 -28.35 -0.03 -5.59
C LEU A 224 -29.27 -0.12 -4.37
N LYS A 225 -28.75 0.11 -3.17
CA LYS A 225 -29.52 0.12 -1.93
C LYS A 225 -30.65 1.15 -1.98
N PHE A 226 -30.38 2.36 -2.44
CA PHE A 226 -31.39 3.41 -2.59
C PHE A 226 -32.46 3.03 -3.62
N THR A 227 -32.05 2.51 -4.78
CA THR A 227 -33.00 2.04 -5.80
C THR A 227 -33.85 0.87 -5.32
N GLN A 228 -33.29 -0.04 -4.53
CA GLN A 228 -34.03 -1.16 -3.95
C GLN A 228 -35.05 -0.68 -2.92
N GLN A 229 -34.69 0.31 -2.09
CA GLN A 229 -35.64 0.94 -1.16
C GLN A 229 -36.78 1.64 -1.90
N ALA A 230 -36.47 2.38 -2.97
CA ALA A 230 -37.47 3.04 -3.80
C ALA A 230 -38.39 2.01 -4.49
N LEU A 231 -37.84 0.89 -4.97
CA LEU A 231 -38.63 -0.19 -5.56
C LEU A 231 -39.58 -0.81 -4.54
N ASN A 232 -39.09 -1.16 -3.35
CA ASN A 232 -39.93 -1.74 -2.29
C ASN A 232 -41.08 -0.80 -1.91
N LEU A 233 -40.82 0.52 -1.84
CA LEU A 233 -41.86 1.52 -1.58
C LEU A 233 -42.89 1.56 -2.71
N ALA A 234 -42.45 1.50 -3.96
CA ALA A 234 -43.35 1.47 -5.12
C ALA A 234 -44.20 0.18 -5.14
N GLU A 235 -43.61 -0.97 -4.82
CA GLU A 235 -44.33 -2.24 -4.70
C GLU A 235 -45.40 -2.20 -3.60
N ASP A 236 -45.09 -1.62 -2.44
CA ASP A 236 -46.06 -1.47 -1.36
C ASP A 236 -47.19 -0.49 -1.72
N GLN A 237 -46.87 0.60 -2.43
CA GLN A 237 -47.89 1.50 -2.98
C GLN A 237 -48.83 0.79 -3.97
N VAL A 238 -48.29 -0.06 -4.84
CA VAL A 238 -49.09 -0.86 -5.78
C VAL A 238 -49.99 -1.85 -5.02
N LYS A 239 -49.48 -2.54 -3.99
CA LYS A 239 -50.29 -3.44 -3.15
C LYS A 239 -51.44 -2.69 -2.47
N ASP A 240 -51.19 -1.49 -1.97
CA ASP A 240 -52.22 -0.67 -1.34
C ASP A 240 -53.28 -0.17 -2.34
N LEU A 241 -52.85 0.21 -3.55
CA LEU A 241 -53.78 0.55 -4.64
C LEU A 241 -54.65 -0.65 -5.02
N LEU A 242 -54.08 -1.85 -5.13
CA LEU A 242 -54.83 -3.08 -5.40
C LEU A 242 -55.86 -3.38 -4.30
N ARG A 243 -55.50 -3.21 -3.02
CA ARG A 243 -56.45 -3.37 -1.90
C ARG A 243 -57.60 -2.38 -1.98
N ARG A 244 -57.30 -1.11 -2.31
CA ARG A 244 -58.33 -0.07 -2.50
C ARG A 244 -59.24 -0.39 -3.67
N ASP A 245 -58.69 -0.88 -4.76
CA ASP A 245 -59.47 -1.26 -5.95
C ASP A 245 -60.39 -2.45 -5.66
N GLN A 246 -59.88 -3.51 -5.02
CA GLN A 246 -60.71 -4.64 -4.56
C GLN A 246 -61.83 -4.19 -3.60
N SER A 247 -61.55 -3.27 -2.68
CA SER A 247 -62.58 -2.70 -1.80
C SER A 247 -63.63 -1.91 -2.58
N ARG A 248 -63.23 -1.17 -3.61
CA ARG A 248 -64.16 -0.42 -4.49
C ARG A 248 -65.01 -1.38 -5.31
N GLU A 249 -64.42 -2.42 -5.89
CA GLU A 249 -65.15 -3.44 -6.65
C GLU A 249 -66.18 -4.15 -5.76
N ASN A 250 -65.79 -4.54 -4.55
CA ASN A 250 -66.72 -5.13 -3.58
C ASN A 250 -67.85 -4.17 -3.19
N HIS A 251 -67.57 -2.87 -3.07
CA HIS A 251 -68.59 -1.87 -2.78
C HIS A 251 -69.55 -1.68 -3.95
N LEU A 252 -69.03 -1.60 -5.18
CA LEU A 252 -69.84 -1.54 -6.40
C LEU A 252 -70.72 -2.79 -6.55
N ARG A 253 -70.18 -3.98 -6.25
CA ARG A 253 -70.94 -5.23 -6.26
C ARG A 253 -72.08 -5.18 -5.25
N LYS A 254 -71.83 -4.72 -4.02
CA LYS A 254 -72.89 -4.51 -3.01
C LYS A 254 -73.95 -3.51 -3.46
N ILE A 255 -73.56 -2.38 -4.06
CA ILE A 255 -74.53 -1.42 -4.61
C ILE A 255 -75.37 -2.08 -5.70
N HIS A 256 -74.73 -2.81 -6.61
CA HIS A 256 -75.42 -3.53 -7.69
C HIS A 256 -76.41 -4.56 -7.13
N ASP A 257 -76.00 -5.39 -6.17
CA ASP A 257 -76.86 -6.38 -5.53
C ASP A 257 -78.04 -5.71 -4.81
N ASN A 258 -77.82 -4.60 -4.11
CA ASN A 258 -78.87 -3.82 -3.45
C ASN A 258 -79.84 -3.18 -4.46
N CYS A 259 -79.33 -2.66 -5.59
CA CYS A 259 -80.18 -2.13 -6.66
C CYS A 259 -81.04 -3.24 -7.28
N ASN A 260 -80.45 -4.42 -7.53
CA ASN A 260 -81.17 -5.57 -8.06
C ASN A 260 -82.23 -6.08 -7.08
N SER A 261 -81.93 -6.14 -5.78
CA SER A 261 -82.92 -6.54 -4.77
C SER A 261 -84.05 -5.52 -4.69
N PHE A 262 -83.73 -4.22 -4.67
CA PHE A 262 -84.73 -3.15 -4.66
C PHE A 262 -85.62 -3.17 -5.91
N GLU A 263 -85.04 -3.37 -7.10
CA GLU A 263 -85.81 -3.51 -8.34
C GLU A 263 -86.72 -4.74 -8.29
N LYS A 264 -86.23 -5.87 -7.75
CA LYS A 264 -87.03 -7.08 -7.55
C LYS A 264 -88.20 -6.84 -6.58
N ASP A 265 -87.95 -6.16 -5.46
CA ASP A 265 -88.97 -5.83 -4.47
C ASP A 265 -90.05 -4.93 -5.07
N ILE A 266 -89.66 -3.87 -5.81
CA ILE A 266 -90.60 -3.02 -6.55
C ILE A 266 -91.42 -3.84 -7.55
N ARG A 267 -90.77 -4.71 -8.34
CA ARG A 267 -91.47 -5.57 -9.29
C ARG A 267 -92.48 -6.48 -8.59
N GLN A 268 -92.12 -7.07 -7.45
CA GLN A 268 -93.02 -7.90 -6.66
C GLN A 268 -94.19 -7.10 -6.08
N GLU A 269 -93.96 -5.90 -5.57
CA GLU A 269 -95.03 -5.00 -5.12
C GLU A 269 -96.00 -4.64 -6.25
N TRP A 270 -95.48 -4.37 -7.45
CA TRP A 270 -96.30 -4.08 -8.62
C TRP A 270 -97.13 -5.29 -9.05
N ILE A 271 -96.53 -6.47 -9.12
CA ILE A 271 -97.25 -7.72 -9.41
C ILE A 271 -98.35 -7.94 -8.37
N ALA A 272 -98.06 -7.77 -7.08
CA ALA A 272 -99.05 -7.92 -6.01
C ALA A 272 -100.20 -6.91 -6.11
N LYS A 273 -99.90 -5.65 -6.47
CA LYS A 273 -100.92 -4.62 -6.74
C LYS A 273 -101.76 -4.97 -7.96
N GLU A 274 -101.13 -5.40 -9.05
CA GLU A 274 -101.80 -5.83 -10.27
C GLU A 274 -102.72 -7.02 -9.98
N GLU A 275 -102.26 -8.05 -9.26
CA GLU A 275 -103.10 -9.17 -8.80
C GLU A 275 -104.28 -8.71 -7.93
N SER A 276 -104.07 -7.73 -7.04
CA SER A 276 -105.15 -7.17 -6.22
C SER A 276 -106.19 -6.44 -7.08
N TYR A 277 -105.75 -5.63 -8.05
CA TYR A 277 -106.64 -4.97 -8.99
C TYR A 277 -107.39 -5.96 -9.86
N MET A 278 -106.73 -7.03 -10.33
CA MET A 278 -107.38 -8.10 -11.09
C MET A 278 -108.47 -8.79 -10.27
N ARG A 279 -108.21 -9.13 -9.00
CA ARG A 279 -109.26 -9.69 -8.11
C ARG A 279 -110.42 -8.72 -7.87
N GLN A 280 -110.15 -7.42 -7.76
CA GLN A 280 -111.22 -6.42 -7.65
C GLN A 280 -112.06 -6.31 -8.92
N ILE A 281 -111.43 -6.38 -10.09
CA ILE A 281 -112.13 -6.42 -11.38
C ILE A 281 -113.01 -7.67 -11.45
N GLU A 282 -112.49 -8.85 -11.10
CA GLU A 282 -113.26 -10.10 -11.07
C GLU A 282 -114.46 -10.03 -10.11
N ASP A 283 -114.30 -9.44 -8.92
CA ASP A 283 -115.42 -9.24 -7.97
C ASP A 283 -116.47 -8.26 -8.53
N LEU A 284 -116.03 -7.16 -9.15
CA LEU A 284 -116.93 -6.22 -9.81
C LEU A 284 -117.67 -6.88 -10.98
N ASP A 285 -117.01 -7.69 -11.79
CA ASP A 285 -117.62 -8.44 -12.89
C ASP A 285 -118.65 -9.46 -12.36
N ALA A 286 -118.33 -10.17 -11.27
CA ALA A 286 -119.28 -11.05 -10.60
C ALA A 286 -120.51 -10.29 -10.07
N LYS A 287 -120.29 -9.10 -9.51
CA LYS A 287 -121.36 -8.22 -9.04
C LYS A 287 -122.22 -7.71 -10.20
N VAL A 288 -121.62 -7.28 -11.30
CA VAL A 288 -122.34 -6.89 -12.53
C VAL A 288 -123.15 -8.06 -13.08
N ALA A 289 -122.59 -9.27 -13.10
CA ALA A 289 -123.30 -10.47 -13.52
C ALA A 289 -124.53 -10.76 -12.63
N SER A 290 -124.39 -10.66 -11.31
CA SER A 290 -125.53 -10.84 -10.39
C SER A 290 -126.60 -9.76 -10.56
N MET A 291 -126.20 -8.49 -10.76
CA MET A 291 -127.12 -7.39 -11.03
C MET A 291 -127.86 -7.58 -12.36
N ARG A 292 -127.19 -8.06 -13.41
CA ARG A 292 -127.82 -8.42 -14.69
C ARG A 292 -128.81 -9.56 -14.54
N SER A 293 -128.49 -10.59 -13.74
CA SER A 293 -129.43 -11.67 -13.42
C SER A 293 -130.67 -11.12 -12.73
N ARG A 294 -130.48 -10.23 -11.75
CA ARG A 294 -131.60 -9.60 -11.03
C ARG A 294 -132.44 -8.69 -11.93
N GLU A 295 -131.81 -7.95 -12.84
CA GLU A 295 -132.51 -7.16 -13.85
C GLU A 295 -133.37 -8.06 -14.76
N ALA A 296 -132.84 -9.23 -15.17
CA ALA A 296 -133.58 -10.19 -15.97
C ALA A 296 -134.77 -10.79 -15.20
N GLU A 297 -134.59 -11.14 -13.92
CA GLU A 297 -135.68 -11.59 -13.04
C GLU A 297 -136.77 -10.53 -12.91
N LEU A 298 -136.40 -9.28 -12.63
CA LEU A 298 -137.36 -8.17 -12.51
C LEU A 298 -138.09 -7.88 -13.82
N LYS A 299 -137.41 -8.00 -14.97
CA LYS A 299 -138.06 -7.92 -16.29
C LYS A 299 -139.08 -9.04 -16.48
N ASN A 300 -138.75 -10.27 -16.10
CA ASN A 300 -139.67 -11.40 -16.15
C ASN A 300 -140.87 -11.20 -15.21
N GLU A 301 -140.65 -10.72 -13.99
CA GLU A 301 -141.70 -10.34 -13.04
C GLU A 301 -142.61 -9.25 -13.62
N CYS A 302 -142.04 -8.21 -14.24
CA CYS A 302 -142.82 -7.15 -14.90
C CYS A 302 -143.67 -7.69 -16.04
N VAL A 303 -143.13 -8.58 -16.87
CA VAL A 303 -143.88 -9.25 -17.95
C VAL A 303 -145.01 -10.11 -17.38
N ALA A 304 -144.76 -10.85 -16.30
CA ALA A 304 -145.78 -11.65 -15.63
C ALA A 304 -146.91 -10.79 -15.03
N LEU A 305 -146.56 -9.68 -14.36
CA LEU A 305 -147.53 -8.72 -13.82
C LEU A 305 -148.33 -8.04 -14.92
N GLN A 306 -147.71 -7.70 -16.05
CA GLN A 306 -148.40 -7.17 -17.22
C GLN A 306 -149.40 -8.19 -17.78
N GLY A 307 -149.01 -9.47 -17.87
CA GLY A 307 -149.92 -10.55 -18.26
C GLY A 307 -151.10 -10.72 -17.31
N ALA A 308 -150.87 -10.65 -15.99
CA ALA A 308 -151.91 -10.70 -14.97
C ALA A 308 -152.88 -9.51 -15.06
N LYS A 309 -152.36 -8.30 -15.31
CA LYS A 309 -153.18 -7.11 -15.57
C LYS A 309 -154.07 -7.28 -16.80
N ASP A 310 -153.52 -7.78 -17.91
CA ASP A 310 -154.27 -7.98 -19.15
C ASP A 310 -155.32 -9.10 -19.02
N GLN A 311 -155.11 -10.06 -18.12
CA GLN A 311 -156.11 -11.07 -17.76
C GLN A 311 -157.23 -10.47 -16.90
N ALA A 312 -156.90 -9.68 -15.87
CA ALA A 312 -157.88 -9.01 -15.03
C ALA A 312 -158.74 -8.01 -15.83
N LEU A 313 -158.15 -7.30 -16.81
CA LEU A 313 -158.89 -6.44 -17.74
C LEU A 313 -159.92 -7.22 -18.56
N ARG A 314 -159.56 -8.41 -19.07
CA ARG A 314 -160.47 -9.28 -19.80
C ARG A 314 -161.60 -9.82 -18.92
N GLU A 315 -161.32 -10.14 -17.66
CA GLU A 315 -162.35 -10.55 -16.69
C GLU A 315 -163.33 -9.40 -16.40
N LEU A 316 -162.81 -8.17 -16.24
CA LEU A 316 -163.63 -6.98 -16.04
C LEU A 316 -164.52 -6.66 -17.26
N GLU A 317 -163.99 -6.81 -18.48
CA GLU A 317 -164.76 -6.69 -19.73
C GLU A 317 -165.89 -7.73 -19.81
N HIS A 318 -165.63 -8.96 -19.35
CA HIS A 318 -166.63 -10.03 -19.29
C HIS A 318 -167.75 -9.75 -18.26
N GLU A 319 -167.40 -9.21 -17.08
CA GLU A 319 -168.39 -8.78 -16.08
C GLU A 319 -169.24 -7.58 -16.54
N LEU A 320 -168.64 -6.66 -17.31
CA LEU A 320 -169.35 -5.51 -17.87
C LEU A 320 -170.36 -5.93 -18.95
N GLN A 321 -170.04 -6.95 -19.76
CA GLN A 321 -170.99 -7.54 -20.71
C GLN A 321 -172.12 -8.32 -20.03
N ALA A 322 -171.85 -8.97 -18.88
CA ALA A 322 -172.89 -9.64 -18.09
C ALA A 322 -173.89 -8.63 -17.50
N LYS A 323 -173.41 -7.51 -16.94
CA LYS A 323 -174.27 -6.44 -16.39
C LYS A 323 -175.04 -5.63 -17.43
N SER A 324 -174.62 -5.66 -18.70
CA SER A 324 -175.38 -5.06 -19.81
C SER A 324 -176.61 -5.88 -20.24
N ARG A 325 -176.70 -7.17 -19.89
CA ARG A 325 -177.83 -8.05 -20.24
C ARG A 325 -178.96 -8.03 -19.19
N ASP A 326 -178.66 -7.60 -17.96
CA ASP A 326 -179.63 -7.46 -16.87
C ASP A 326 -180.38 -6.10 -16.88
N LYS A 327 -180.03 -5.19 -17.81
CA LYS A 327 -180.61 -3.84 -17.90
C LYS A 327 -181.95 -3.78 -18.66
N ASP A 328 -182.23 -4.73 -19.56
CA ASP A 328 -183.45 -4.72 -20.39
C ASP A 328 -184.66 -5.45 -19.73
N HIS A 329 -184.50 -6.00 -18.52
CA HIS A 329 -185.52 -6.83 -17.85
C HIS A 329 -186.23 -6.16 -16.65
N TRP A 330 -185.69 -5.07 -16.09
CA TRP A 330 -186.20 -4.46 -14.84
C TRP A 330 -187.01 -3.16 -15.01
N GLU A 331 -187.37 -2.75 -16.24
CA GLU A 331 -188.10 -1.49 -16.53
C GLU A 331 -189.63 -1.61 -16.67
N LEU A 332 -190.27 -2.72 -16.24
CA LEU A 332 -191.73 -2.90 -16.41
C LEU A 332 -192.52 -3.45 -15.20
N GLN A 333 -191.97 -3.46 -13.97
CA GLN A 333 -192.72 -3.95 -12.80
C GLN A 333 -192.53 -3.16 -11.48
N MET A 334 -192.03 -1.92 -11.56
CA MET A 334 -191.71 -1.07 -10.40
C MET A 334 -192.85 -0.13 -9.94
N ASP A 335 -194.10 -0.40 -10.35
CA ASP A 335 -195.27 0.46 -10.08
C ASP A 335 -196.29 -0.08 -9.04
N SER A 336 -195.98 -1.13 -8.26
CA SER A 336 -196.97 -1.69 -7.31
C SER A 336 -196.56 -1.97 -5.86
N LEU A 337 -195.40 -1.52 -5.37
CA LEU A 337 -195.02 -1.72 -3.95
C LEU A 337 -194.56 -0.44 -3.24
N LYS A 338 -195.23 0.66 -3.56
CA LYS A 338 -195.17 1.94 -2.82
C LYS A 338 -196.19 2.04 -1.69
N ASN A 339 -196.92 0.97 -1.40
CA ASN A 339 -197.84 0.87 -0.27
C ASN A 339 -197.46 -0.33 0.58
N ALA A 340 -197.29 -0.09 1.87
CA ALA A 340 -196.99 -1.07 2.93
C ALA A 340 -195.48 -1.35 3.08
N HIS A 341 -194.74 -0.82 4.05
CA HIS A 341 -195.18 -0.49 5.40
C HIS A 341 -194.24 0.49 6.07
N GLN A 342 -194.82 1.63 6.38
CA GLN A 342 -194.55 2.40 7.57
C GLN A 342 -195.33 1.75 8.72
N ASP A 343 -194.65 0.90 9.48
CA ASP A 343 -194.79 0.84 10.94
C ASP A 343 -193.66 -0.06 11.46
N ASN A 344 -192.52 0.57 11.71
CA ASN A 344 -192.10 1.01 13.04
C ASN A 344 -191.40 -0.11 13.81
N ILE A 345 -190.07 0.01 13.90
CA ILE A 345 -189.41 0.59 15.07
C ILE A 345 -189.61 -0.32 16.29
N GLY A 346 -188.62 -1.18 16.47
CA GLY A 346 -188.49 -2.09 17.59
C GLY A 346 -187.02 -2.37 17.92
N LYS A 347 -186.35 -1.35 18.49
CA LYS A 347 -185.29 -1.47 19.53
C LYS A 347 -183.92 -1.96 19.02
N LEU A 348 -182.94 -1.09 18.73
CA LEU A 348 -182.30 -0.11 19.63
C LEU A 348 -181.70 -0.70 20.95
N ASN A 349 -181.55 -2.03 21.05
CA ASN A 349 -180.87 -2.69 22.18
C ASN A 349 -179.63 -3.53 21.80
N ASP A 350 -179.25 -3.57 20.51
CA ASP A 350 -178.10 -4.34 19.99
C ASP A 350 -176.84 -3.50 19.72
N VAL A 351 -176.83 -2.23 20.12
CA VAL A 351 -175.70 -1.31 19.85
C VAL A 351 -174.69 -1.29 21.00
N TYR A 352 -175.09 -1.62 22.23
CA TYR A 352 -174.20 -1.54 23.41
C TYR A 352 -173.13 -2.66 23.46
N GLU A 353 -173.41 -3.85 22.91
CA GLU A 353 -172.43 -4.95 22.86
C GLU A 353 -171.43 -4.86 21.68
N ARG A 354 -171.77 -4.11 20.62
CA ARG A 354 -170.90 -3.96 19.44
C ARG A 354 -169.68 -3.07 19.69
N ASP A 355 -169.80 -2.07 20.57
CA ASP A 355 -168.70 -1.14 20.84
C ASP A 355 -167.66 -1.69 21.85
N LYS A 356 -168.04 -2.67 22.69
CA LYS A 356 -167.11 -3.33 23.61
C LYS A 356 -166.12 -4.27 22.90
N ILE A 357 -166.55 -4.91 21.80
CA ILE A 357 -165.72 -5.83 21.00
C ILE A 357 -164.68 -5.07 20.16
N ARG A 358 -165.04 -3.91 19.59
CA ARG A 358 -164.12 -3.08 18.79
C ARG A 358 -162.93 -2.52 19.58
N LEU A 359 -163.11 -2.24 20.87
CA LEU A 359 -162.03 -1.74 21.74
C LEU A 359 -161.02 -2.84 22.13
N ILE A 360 -161.43 -4.11 22.11
CA ILE A 360 -160.56 -5.27 22.40
C ILE A 360 -159.72 -5.62 21.17
N GLU A 361 -160.29 -5.56 19.97
CA GLU A 361 -159.57 -5.85 18.71
C GLU A 361 -158.52 -4.79 18.36
N ALA A 362 -158.79 -3.50 18.62
CA ALA A 362 -157.81 -2.43 18.42
C ALA A 362 -156.60 -2.54 19.38
N ASN A 363 -156.85 -2.91 20.65
CA ASN A 363 -155.79 -3.16 21.63
C ASN A 363 -154.97 -4.43 21.32
N ALA A 364 -155.55 -5.43 20.65
CA ALA A 364 -154.82 -6.63 20.21
C ALA A 364 -153.84 -6.30 19.06
N GLN A 365 -154.24 -5.50 18.09
CA GLN A 365 -153.38 -5.08 16.99
C GLN A 365 -152.21 -4.18 17.43
N GLU A 366 -152.42 -3.30 18.42
CA GLU A 366 -151.32 -2.51 18.98
C GLU A 366 -150.31 -3.37 19.76
N ARG A 367 -150.76 -4.39 20.50
CA ARG A 367 -149.86 -5.35 21.17
C ARG A 367 -149.01 -6.12 20.16
N GLU A 368 -149.60 -6.60 19.07
CA GLU A 368 -148.86 -7.33 18.03
C GLU A 368 -147.80 -6.46 17.34
N ARG A 369 -148.12 -5.18 17.08
CA ARG A 369 -147.14 -4.21 16.54
C ARG A 369 -146.00 -3.93 17.53
N TRP A 370 -146.30 -3.80 18.82
CA TRP A 370 -145.29 -3.64 19.86
C TRP A 370 -144.39 -4.89 19.99
N GLU A 371 -144.96 -6.09 19.84
CA GLU A 371 -144.23 -7.35 19.92
C GLU A 371 -143.30 -7.55 18.71
N GLN A 372 -143.74 -7.17 17.51
CA GLN A 372 -142.89 -7.15 16.31
C GLN A 372 -141.77 -6.10 16.39
N LEU A 373 -142.05 -4.91 16.94
CA LEU A 373 -141.04 -3.87 17.13
C LEU A 373 -139.99 -4.31 18.16
N LYS A 374 -140.44 -4.93 19.26
CA LYS A 374 -139.57 -5.52 20.29
C LYS A 374 -138.68 -6.61 19.70
N ALA A 375 -139.24 -7.55 18.93
CA ALA A 375 -138.47 -8.60 18.27
C ALA A 375 -137.43 -8.06 17.27
N ARG A 376 -137.73 -6.97 16.54
CA ARG A 376 -136.76 -6.30 15.66
C ARG A 376 -135.62 -5.65 16.44
N GLN A 377 -135.92 -4.98 17.56
CA GLN A 377 -134.89 -4.41 18.43
C GLN A 377 -134.02 -5.49 19.08
N GLU A 378 -134.62 -6.58 19.55
CA GLU A 378 -133.91 -7.73 20.13
C GLU A 378 -132.93 -8.34 19.11
N ASN A 379 -133.37 -8.52 17.85
CA ASN A 379 -132.53 -9.03 16.77
C ASN A 379 -131.40 -8.07 16.38
N ALA A 380 -131.64 -6.75 16.38
CA ALA A 380 -130.60 -5.76 16.10
C ALA A 380 -129.53 -5.73 17.21
N ILE A 381 -129.96 -5.81 18.47
CA ILE A 381 -129.05 -5.91 19.63
C ILE A 381 -128.24 -7.20 19.55
N GLN A 382 -128.85 -8.33 19.17
CA GLN A 382 -128.13 -9.60 19.04
C GLN A 382 -127.08 -9.55 17.92
N LYS A 383 -127.38 -8.93 16.77
CA LYS A 383 -126.39 -8.72 15.69
C LYS A 383 -125.23 -7.83 16.12
N MET A 384 -125.49 -6.76 16.87
CA MET A 384 -124.41 -5.92 17.41
C MET A 384 -123.56 -6.66 18.43
N LYS A 385 -124.17 -7.49 19.29
CA LYS A 385 -123.43 -8.34 20.25
C LYS A 385 -122.50 -9.32 19.55
N THR A 386 -122.96 -9.99 18.48
CA THR A 386 -122.10 -10.92 17.72
C THR A 386 -120.96 -10.18 17.01
N GLN A 387 -121.21 -9.01 16.44
CA GLN A 387 -120.15 -8.20 15.81
C GLN A 387 -119.10 -7.71 16.82
N ILE A 388 -119.53 -7.32 18.02
CA ILE A 388 -118.61 -6.94 19.11
C ILE A 388 -117.75 -8.14 19.52
N GLU A 389 -118.32 -9.34 19.59
CA GLU A 389 -117.57 -10.53 19.98
C GLU A 389 -116.57 -10.96 18.90
N ASP A 390 -116.94 -10.89 17.62
CA ASP A 390 -116.02 -11.14 16.50
C ASP A 390 -114.85 -10.14 16.49
N LEU A 391 -115.12 -8.84 16.72
CA LEU A 391 -114.08 -7.82 16.83
C LEU A 391 -113.14 -8.06 18.01
N LYS A 392 -113.66 -8.52 19.16
CA LYS A 392 -112.81 -8.90 20.30
C LYS A 392 -111.89 -10.07 19.96
N VAL A 393 -112.40 -11.08 19.27
CA VAL A 393 -111.59 -12.24 18.84
C VAL A 393 -110.51 -11.80 17.85
N GLN A 394 -110.82 -10.91 16.90
CA GLN A 394 -109.84 -10.36 15.97
C GLN A 394 -108.76 -9.53 16.67
N ILE A 395 -109.14 -8.68 17.64
CA ILE A 395 -108.20 -7.90 18.45
C ILE A 395 -107.30 -8.83 19.27
N ALA A 396 -107.86 -9.87 19.89
CA ALA A 396 -107.09 -10.86 20.66
C ALA A 396 -106.11 -11.65 19.78
N ALA A 397 -106.53 -12.07 18.59
CA ALA A 397 -105.67 -12.74 17.61
C ALA A 397 -104.52 -11.84 17.14
N GLY A 398 -104.84 -10.57 16.81
CA GLY A 398 -103.84 -9.57 16.42
C GLY A 398 -102.82 -9.27 17.54
N MET A 399 -103.29 -9.14 18.78
CA MET A 399 -102.40 -8.95 19.95
C MET A 399 -101.49 -10.16 20.18
N SER A 400 -102.00 -11.39 20.01
CA SER A 400 -101.17 -12.60 20.10
C SER A 400 -100.09 -12.65 19.01
N GLN A 401 -100.45 -12.30 17.77
CA GLN A 401 -99.52 -12.27 16.64
C GLN A 401 -98.42 -11.21 16.84
N HIS A 402 -98.79 -9.99 17.25
CA HIS A 402 -97.82 -8.93 17.55
C HIS A 402 -96.92 -9.30 18.72
N LYS A 403 -97.46 -9.93 19.77
CA LYS A 403 -96.66 -10.42 20.89
C LYS A 403 -95.61 -11.44 20.44
N SER A 404 -96.00 -12.43 19.63
CA SER A 404 -95.05 -13.41 19.08
C SER A 404 -94.02 -12.78 18.13
N GLN A 405 -94.39 -11.74 17.37
CA GLN A 405 -93.44 -10.99 16.53
C GLN A 405 -92.42 -10.21 17.37
N ILE A 406 -92.85 -9.57 18.46
CA ILE A 406 -91.95 -8.87 19.39
C ILE A 406 -90.98 -9.86 20.04
N GLU A 407 -91.48 -10.99 20.56
CA GLU A 407 -90.65 -12.03 21.16
C GLU A 407 -89.65 -12.67 20.17
N ALA A 408 -89.98 -12.71 18.88
CA ALA A 408 -89.06 -13.15 17.83
C ALA A 408 -87.97 -12.10 17.54
N MET A 409 -88.35 -10.83 17.40
CA MET A 409 -87.39 -9.72 17.22
C MET A 409 -86.46 -9.56 18.42
N GLU A 410 -86.95 -9.75 19.64
CA GLU A 410 -86.14 -9.72 20.86
C GLU A 410 -85.12 -10.86 20.87
N ARG A 411 -85.50 -12.07 20.47
CA ARG A 411 -84.56 -13.20 20.33
C ARG A 411 -83.49 -12.91 19.28
N GLU A 412 -83.88 -12.47 18.08
CA GLU A 412 -82.90 -12.10 17.05
C GLU A 412 -81.95 -10.99 17.49
N TYR A 413 -82.44 -10.00 18.24
CA TYR A 413 -81.62 -8.94 18.79
C TYR A 413 -80.63 -9.47 19.83
N GLN A 414 -81.06 -10.38 20.72
CA GLN A 414 -80.17 -11.00 21.70
C GLN A 414 -79.13 -11.92 21.04
N ASP A 415 -79.50 -12.67 20.01
CA ASP A 415 -78.59 -13.53 19.26
C ASP A 415 -77.53 -12.68 18.53
N ARG A 416 -77.93 -11.64 17.81
CA ARG A 416 -76.99 -10.70 17.15
C ARG A 416 -76.07 -10.00 18.15
N LYS A 417 -76.60 -9.62 19.31
CA LYS A 417 -75.81 -9.03 20.39
C LYS A 417 -74.80 -10.05 20.93
N GLY A 418 -75.20 -11.31 21.11
CA GLY A 418 -74.33 -12.42 21.50
C GLY A 418 -73.20 -12.65 20.50
N ASP A 419 -73.51 -12.71 19.21
CA ASP A 419 -72.53 -12.86 18.14
C ASP A 419 -71.54 -11.69 18.09
N TYR A 420 -72.02 -10.46 18.27
CA TYR A 420 -71.16 -9.28 18.33
C TYR A 420 -70.21 -9.31 19.53
N ILE A 421 -70.71 -9.72 20.70
CA ILE A 421 -69.91 -9.88 21.91
C ILE A 421 -68.84 -10.95 21.68
N LEU A 422 -69.21 -12.15 21.22
CA LEU A 422 -68.27 -13.24 20.93
C LEU A 422 -67.20 -12.83 19.90
N HIS A 423 -67.60 -12.11 18.85
CA HIS A 423 -66.66 -11.60 17.86
C HIS A 423 -65.67 -10.58 18.47
N SER A 424 -66.17 -9.66 19.31
CA SER A 424 -65.33 -8.67 19.99
C SER A 424 -64.38 -9.32 21.01
N GLU A 425 -64.85 -10.33 21.74
CA GLU A 425 -64.08 -11.10 22.70
C GLU A 425 -62.98 -11.90 22.01
N SER A 426 -63.30 -12.57 20.90
CA SER A 426 -62.34 -13.29 20.06
C SER A 426 -61.26 -12.35 19.51
N LYS A 427 -61.64 -11.17 19.02
CA LYS A 427 -60.70 -10.14 18.54
C LYS A 427 -59.80 -9.62 19.67
N THR A 428 -60.35 -9.34 20.86
CA THR A 428 -59.51 -8.96 22.02
C THR A 428 -58.60 -10.09 22.50
N ALA A 429 -59.02 -11.35 22.42
CA ALA A 429 -58.16 -12.49 22.75
C ALA A 429 -56.97 -12.60 21.78
N LEU A 430 -57.22 -12.37 20.49
CA LEU A 430 -56.19 -12.38 19.45
C LEU A 430 -55.19 -11.21 19.63
N MET A 431 -55.69 -10.00 19.88
CA MET A 431 -54.84 -8.85 20.21
C MET A 431 -54.00 -9.08 21.48
N ARG A 432 -54.58 -9.71 22.53
CA ARG A 432 -53.82 -10.06 23.74
C ARG A 432 -52.69 -11.06 23.45
N LYS A 433 -52.92 -12.01 22.54
CA LYS A 433 -51.89 -12.96 22.11
C LYS A 433 -50.76 -12.25 21.36
N GLU A 434 -51.09 -11.40 20.40
CA GLU A 434 -50.12 -10.59 19.65
C GLU A 434 -49.28 -9.69 20.59
N ILE A 435 -49.93 -9.04 21.56
CA ILE A 435 -49.23 -8.23 22.57
C ILE A 435 -48.26 -9.10 23.40
N SER A 436 -48.67 -10.31 23.80
CA SER A 436 -47.81 -11.23 24.55
C SER A 436 -46.62 -11.70 23.72
N GLU A 437 -46.80 -11.95 22.42
CA GLU A 437 -45.73 -12.36 21.50
C GLU A 437 -44.71 -11.21 21.33
N VAL A 438 -45.16 -9.98 21.11
CA VAL A 438 -44.30 -8.79 21.01
C VAL A 438 -43.57 -8.52 22.33
N GLN A 439 -44.22 -8.72 23.49
CA GLN A 439 -43.58 -8.57 24.79
C GLN A 439 -42.46 -9.60 25.01
N LEU A 440 -42.64 -10.83 24.53
CA LEU A 440 -41.61 -11.86 24.60
C LEU A 440 -40.41 -11.51 23.70
N GLU A 441 -40.66 -11.04 22.48
CA GLU A 441 -39.62 -10.58 21.56
C GLU A 441 -38.83 -9.40 22.14
N LEU A 442 -39.52 -8.41 22.73
CA LEU A 442 -38.89 -7.28 23.41
C LEU A 442 -38.00 -7.71 24.58
N LYS A 443 -38.40 -8.74 25.32
CA LYS A 443 -37.61 -9.29 26.44
C LYS A 443 -36.34 -9.99 25.94
N VAL A 444 -36.43 -10.74 24.85
CA VAL A 444 -35.27 -11.37 24.18
C VAL A 444 -34.32 -10.30 23.63
N LEU A 445 -34.85 -9.24 23.03
CA LEU A 445 -34.05 -8.13 22.53
C LEU A 445 -33.34 -7.37 23.66
N HIS A 446 -34.01 -7.15 24.80
CA HIS A 446 -33.37 -6.56 25.99
C HIS A 446 -32.22 -7.40 26.51
N GLN A 447 -32.38 -8.72 26.64
CA GLN A 447 -31.29 -9.60 27.07
C GLN A 447 -30.10 -9.57 26.10
N LYS A 448 -30.38 -9.53 24.78
CA LYS A 448 -29.32 -9.37 23.78
C LYS A 448 -28.61 -8.02 23.94
N LEU A 449 -29.35 -6.94 24.17
CA LEU A 449 -28.78 -5.60 24.39
C LEU A 449 -27.89 -5.58 25.64
N GLU A 450 -28.34 -6.15 26.76
CA GLU A 450 -27.52 -6.27 27.99
C GLU A 450 -26.24 -7.05 27.75
N SER A 451 -26.31 -8.20 27.05
CA SER A 451 -25.10 -8.97 26.70
C SER A 451 -24.13 -8.19 25.83
N LYS A 452 -24.63 -7.31 24.97
CA LYS A 452 -23.81 -6.45 24.12
C LYS A 452 -23.23 -5.28 24.90
N GLN A 453 -23.99 -4.70 25.82
CA GLN A 453 -23.53 -3.66 26.75
C GLN A 453 -22.36 -4.16 27.61
N GLU A 454 -22.45 -5.39 28.11
CA GLU A 454 -21.38 -6.04 28.88
C GLU A 454 -20.13 -6.31 28.02
N GLN A 455 -20.30 -6.76 26.77
CA GLN A 455 -19.20 -6.90 25.81
C GLN A 455 -18.50 -5.56 25.54
N VAL A 456 -19.26 -4.48 25.38
CA VAL A 456 -18.71 -3.13 25.19
C VAL A 456 -17.91 -2.69 26.41
N SER A 457 -18.46 -2.87 27.62
CA SER A 457 -17.75 -2.49 28.86
C SER A 457 -16.43 -3.25 29.05
N ASN A 458 -16.39 -4.54 28.68
CA ASN A 458 -15.16 -5.33 28.71
C ASN A 458 -14.12 -4.81 27.69
N LEU A 459 -14.54 -4.50 26.47
CA LEU A 459 -13.66 -3.92 25.46
C LEU A 459 -13.13 -2.53 25.88
N GLU A 460 -13.96 -1.70 26.49
CA GLU A 460 -13.54 -0.41 27.05
C GLU A 460 -12.46 -0.58 28.12
N GLY A 461 -12.60 -1.58 29.01
CA GLY A 461 -11.57 -1.94 29.99
C GLY A 461 -10.24 -2.33 29.34
N GLN A 462 -10.28 -3.19 28.32
CA GLN A 462 -9.08 -3.61 27.57
C GLN A 462 -8.40 -2.42 26.86
N ILE A 463 -9.19 -1.49 26.30
CA ILE A 463 -8.66 -0.27 25.70
C ILE A 463 -7.95 0.58 26.76
N LEU A 464 -8.53 0.70 27.95
CA LEU A 464 -7.93 1.46 29.05
C LEU A 464 -6.58 0.87 29.47
N ASP A 465 -6.52 -0.45 29.63
CA ASP A 465 -5.30 -1.18 29.97
C ASP A 465 -4.21 -1.01 28.90
N LYS A 466 -4.58 -1.16 27.62
CA LYS A 466 -3.65 -0.92 26.51
C LYS A 466 -3.18 0.52 26.42
N THR A 467 -4.06 1.48 26.72
CA THR A 467 -3.69 2.90 26.76
C THR A 467 -2.68 3.18 27.88
N ALA A 468 -2.84 2.56 29.04
CA ALA A 468 -1.87 2.65 30.13
C ALA A 468 -0.51 2.02 29.77
N GLU A 469 -0.53 0.89 29.06
CA GLU A 469 0.69 0.22 28.56
C GLU A 469 1.43 1.11 27.54
N ILE A 470 0.71 1.75 26.62
CA ILE A 470 1.27 2.74 25.68
C ILE A 470 1.91 3.90 26.43
N ALA A 471 1.24 4.49 27.41
CA ALA A 471 1.77 5.60 28.19
C ALA A 471 3.07 5.23 28.94
N GLN A 472 3.19 3.99 29.43
CA GLN A 472 4.44 3.50 30.02
C GLN A 472 5.57 3.39 28.98
N LEU A 473 5.28 2.84 27.80
CA LEU A 473 6.26 2.73 26.71
C LEU A 473 6.73 4.12 26.24
N GLU A 474 5.83 5.08 26.12
CA GLU A 474 6.18 6.47 25.78
C GLU A 474 7.12 7.09 26.82
N LYS A 475 6.90 6.84 28.11
CA LYS A 475 7.80 7.30 29.17
C LYS A 475 9.19 6.68 29.06
N VAL A 476 9.27 5.39 28.73
CA VAL A 476 10.55 4.67 28.53
C VAL A 476 11.29 5.21 27.30
N ILE A 477 10.58 5.40 26.18
CA ILE A 477 11.14 5.99 24.96
C ILE A 477 11.67 7.40 25.24
N GLY A 478 10.91 8.23 25.96
CA GLY A 478 11.37 9.55 26.39
C GLY A 478 12.62 9.51 27.26
N GLY A 479 12.75 8.48 28.12
CA GLY A 479 13.97 8.23 28.89
C GLY A 479 15.17 7.90 28.00
N PHE A 480 15.00 7.01 27.02
CA PHE A 480 16.06 6.67 26.06
C PHE A 480 16.45 7.85 25.16
N GLN A 481 15.49 8.70 24.75
CA GLN A 481 15.77 9.92 23.98
C GLN A 481 16.63 10.90 24.77
N LYS A 482 16.30 11.14 26.04
CA LYS A 482 17.12 11.98 26.93
C LYS A 482 18.54 11.42 27.11
N SER A 483 18.66 10.10 27.27
CA SER A 483 19.97 9.43 27.37
C SER A 483 20.78 9.57 26.07
N LYS A 484 20.13 9.42 24.92
CA LYS A 484 20.75 9.63 23.58
C LYS A 484 21.23 11.07 23.41
N GLU A 485 20.43 12.06 23.81
CA GLU A 485 20.82 13.48 23.76
C GLU A 485 22.00 13.76 24.68
N ALA A 486 21.99 13.26 25.91
CA ALA A 486 23.11 13.38 26.84
C ALA A 486 24.41 12.75 26.29
N LEU A 487 24.31 11.57 25.66
CA LEU A 487 25.45 10.93 24.98
C LEU A 487 25.94 11.76 23.80
N ARG A 488 25.04 12.30 22.97
CA ARG A 488 25.40 13.16 21.85
C ARG A 488 26.10 14.44 22.30
N ASP A 489 25.64 15.06 23.39
CA ASP A 489 26.28 16.23 23.98
C ASP A 489 27.66 15.90 24.55
N THR A 490 27.80 14.74 25.20
CA THR A 490 29.09 14.27 25.73
C THR A 490 30.09 14.04 24.61
N ILE A 491 29.68 13.33 23.56
CA ILE A 491 30.49 13.06 22.38
C ILE A 491 30.86 14.38 21.67
N SER A 492 29.92 15.32 21.52
CA SER A 492 30.19 16.62 20.90
C SER A 492 31.23 17.41 21.71
N LYS A 493 31.10 17.43 23.05
CA LYS A 493 32.09 18.07 23.93
C LYS A 493 33.47 17.41 23.83
N GLU A 494 33.55 16.08 23.76
CA GLU A 494 34.82 15.36 23.56
C GLU A 494 35.45 15.67 22.19
N PHE A 495 34.65 15.70 21.13
CA PHE A 495 35.14 16.08 19.80
C PHE A 495 35.65 17.52 19.79
N GLN A 496 34.94 18.43 20.44
CA GLN A 496 35.30 19.85 20.50
C GLN A 496 36.59 20.05 21.31
N ALA A 497 36.75 19.35 22.43
CA ALA A 497 37.98 19.36 23.21
C ALA A 497 39.18 18.79 22.44
N ARG A 498 38.98 17.72 21.65
CA ARG A 498 40.03 17.17 20.77
C ARG A 498 40.38 18.11 19.63
N LEU A 499 39.41 18.86 19.11
CA LEU A 499 39.64 19.87 18.08
C LEU A 499 40.48 21.03 18.65
N GLU A 500 40.12 21.53 19.83
CA GLU A 500 40.87 22.58 20.53
C GLU A 500 42.31 22.15 20.84
N ASP A 501 42.54 20.92 21.34
CA ASP A 501 43.89 20.38 21.56
C ASP A 501 44.69 20.23 20.25
N ALA A 502 44.03 19.84 19.15
CA ALA A 502 44.67 19.77 17.84
C ALA A 502 45.01 21.16 17.27
N GLU A 503 44.15 22.15 17.46
CA GLU A 503 44.40 23.54 17.08
C GLU A 503 45.52 24.17 17.91
N GLU A 504 45.56 23.91 19.22
CA GLU A 504 46.64 24.33 20.12
C GLU A 504 47.98 23.76 19.65
N LYS A 505 48.03 22.46 19.32
CA LYS A 505 49.22 21.80 18.76
C LYS A 505 49.58 22.37 17.39
N SER A 506 48.59 22.66 16.54
CA SER A 506 48.82 23.30 15.23
C SER A 506 49.46 24.68 15.37
N LYS A 507 49.03 25.50 16.35
CA LYS A 507 49.64 26.81 16.66
C LYS A 507 51.10 26.71 17.14
N GLN A 508 51.53 25.57 17.68
CA GLN A 508 52.91 25.35 18.09
C GLN A 508 53.85 24.99 16.92
N ILE A 509 53.33 24.47 15.81
CA ILE A 509 54.13 24.06 14.64
C ILE A 509 54.93 25.25 14.04
N PRO A 510 54.36 26.45 13.79
CA PRO A 510 55.12 27.59 13.30
C PRO A 510 56.21 28.07 14.25
N VAL A 511 55.98 27.98 15.57
CA VAL A 511 56.94 28.36 16.61
C VAL A 511 58.13 27.39 16.63
N LEU A 512 57.88 26.11 16.40
CA LEU A 512 58.94 25.11 16.27
C LEU A 512 59.70 25.27 14.96
N LEU A 513 59.02 25.56 13.84
CA LEU A 513 59.65 25.84 12.55
C LEU A 513 60.59 27.05 12.61
N THR A 514 60.14 28.16 13.21
CA THR A 514 60.99 29.36 13.39
C THR A 514 62.18 29.10 14.31
N LYS A 515 62.04 28.26 15.35
CA LYS A 515 63.18 27.82 16.17
C LYS A 515 64.13 26.92 15.38
N MET A 516 63.62 26.07 14.50
CA MET A 516 64.42 25.21 13.63
C MET A 516 65.22 26.04 12.62
N GLU A 517 64.59 27.00 11.96
CA GLU A 517 65.24 27.95 11.06
C GLU A 517 66.30 28.80 11.77
N ALA A 518 66.05 29.20 13.01
CA ALA A 518 67.02 29.92 13.83
C ALA A 518 68.25 29.03 14.15
N ALA A 519 68.02 27.77 14.53
CA ALA A 519 69.09 26.81 14.80
C ALA A 519 69.90 26.49 13.53
N GLU A 520 69.25 26.35 12.37
CA GLU A 520 69.92 26.16 11.08
C GLU A 520 70.79 27.37 10.71
N LYS A 521 70.30 28.60 10.93
CA LYS A 521 71.11 29.82 10.77
C LYS A 521 72.31 29.83 11.71
N GLU A 522 72.14 29.41 12.96
CA GLU A 522 73.22 29.38 13.94
C GLU A 522 74.29 28.36 13.56
N ILE A 523 73.89 27.16 13.08
CA ILE A 523 74.80 26.15 12.52
C ILE A 523 75.54 26.71 11.30
N ALA A 524 74.85 27.39 10.39
CA ALA A 524 75.48 27.98 9.21
C ALA A 524 76.54 29.05 9.58
N ILE A 525 76.26 29.87 10.59
CA ILE A 525 77.22 30.85 11.13
C ILE A 525 78.43 30.16 11.74
N VAL A 526 78.22 29.11 12.54
CA VAL A 526 79.31 28.33 13.16
C VAL A 526 80.19 27.66 12.09
N VAL A 527 79.58 27.07 11.06
CA VAL A 527 80.29 26.45 9.94
C VAL A 527 81.09 27.49 9.16
N ALA A 528 80.52 28.65 8.86
CA ALA A 528 81.23 29.74 8.18
C ALA A 528 82.41 30.27 9.00
N LYS A 529 82.23 30.43 10.32
CA LYS A 529 83.27 30.89 11.24
C LYS A 529 84.42 29.88 11.34
N ARG A 530 84.11 28.59 11.46
CA ARG A 530 85.11 27.50 11.38
C ARG A 530 85.83 27.48 10.04
N GLY A 531 85.11 27.68 8.92
CA GLY A 531 85.71 27.76 7.60
C GLY A 531 86.73 28.89 7.48
N GLN A 532 86.42 30.08 8.00
CA GLN A 532 87.35 31.21 8.05
C GLN A 532 88.57 30.95 8.94
N GLU A 533 88.40 30.28 10.10
CA GLU A 533 89.53 29.89 10.95
C GLU A 533 90.45 28.86 10.30
N VAL A 534 89.87 27.88 9.59
CA VAL A 534 90.64 26.91 8.81
C VAL A 534 91.42 27.63 7.70
N GLN A 535 90.77 28.53 6.97
CA GLN A 535 91.43 29.27 5.90
C GLN A 535 92.57 30.16 6.40
N LYS A 536 92.39 30.85 7.54
CA LYS A 536 93.50 31.60 8.18
C LYS A 536 94.67 30.70 8.57
N ARG A 537 94.39 29.51 9.09
CA ARG A 537 95.44 28.54 9.42
C ARG A 537 96.14 28.00 8.17
N ASP A 538 95.40 27.79 7.09
CA ASP A 538 95.98 27.38 5.81
C ASP A 538 96.89 28.47 5.22
N ASP A 539 96.47 29.75 5.32
CA ASP A 539 97.30 30.90 4.91
C ASP A 539 98.56 31.02 5.78
N GLU A 540 98.45 30.86 7.11
CA GLU A 540 99.62 30.82 8.02
C GLU A 540 100.57 29.65 7.68
N ILE A 541 100.03 28.46 7.37
CA ILE A 541 100.84 27.32 6.93
C ILE A 541 101.54 27.63 5.60
N LEU A 542 100.90 28.35 4.70
CA LEU A 542 101.46 28.76 3.42
C LEU A 542 102.62 29.74 3.62
N ASP A 543 102.43 30.75 4.47
CA ASP A 543 103.46 31.74 4.82
C ASP A 543 104.65 31.06 5.52
N LEU A 544 104.38 30.18 6.48
CA LEU A 544 105.43 29.41 7.17
C LEU A 544 106.20 28.51 6.19
N LYS A 545 105.53 27.89 5.21
CA LYS A 545 106.19 27.13 4.14
C LYS A 545 107.05 28.04 3.24
N GLY A 546 106.59 29.25 2.95
CA GLY A 546 107.35 30.26 2.21
C GLY A 546 108.61 30.69 2.96
N GLU A 547 108.50 30.93 4.26
CA GLU A 547 109.61 31.30 5.15
C GLU A 547 110.62 30.13 5.26
N LEU A 548 110.13 28.90 5.41
CA LEU A 548 110.95 27.69 5.44
C LEU A 548 111.72 27.50 4.14
N LYS A 549 111.10 27.82 2.99
CA LYS A 549 111.75 27.77 1.67
C LYS A 549 112.84 28.82 1.55
N LYS A 550 112.62 30.06 1.99
CA LYS A 550 113.66 31.10 2.03
C LYS A 550 114.83 30.69 2.92
N GLN A 551 114.55 30.12 4.10
CA GLN A 551 115.61 29.61 4.97
C GLN A 551 116.35 28.43 4.34
N HIS A 552 115.65 27.53 3.67
CA HIS A 552 116.26 26.44 2.92
C HIS A 552 117.18 26.98 1.80
N ASP A 553 116.74 27.98 1.04
CA ASP A 553 117.54 28.63 0.00
C ASP A 553 118.80 29.29 0.58
N VAL A 554 118.68 29.95 1.75
CA VAL A 554 119.84 30.52 2.47
C VAL A 554 120.81 29.42 2.93
N ILE A 555 120.31 28.34 3.53
CA ILE A 555 121.15 27.20 3.97
C ILE A 555 121.83 26.56 2.75
N THR A 556 121.14 26.43 1.62
CA THR A 556 121.68 25.88 0.39
C THR A 556 122.75 26.79 -0.19
N HIS A 557 122.55 28.10 -0.15
CA HIS A 557 123.54 29.08 -0.60
C HIS A 557 124.77 29.11 0.31
N LEU A 558 124.59 28.96 1.63
CA LEU A 558 125.68 28.82 2.60
C LEU A 558 126.45 27.51 2.38
N ARG A 559 125.76 26.38 2.15
CA ARG A 559 126.39 25.10 1.77
C ARG A 559 127.21 25.23 0.49
N ASN A 560 126.68 25.87 -0.54
CA ASN A 560 127.40 26.10 -1.80
C ASN A 560 128.60 27.04 -1.62
N ASN A 561 128.50 28.03 -0.73
CA ASN A 561 129.63 28.90 -0.39
C ASN A 561 130.69 28.15 0.45
N GLU A 562 130.29 27.28 1.37
CA GLU A 562 131.22 26.40 2.08
C GLU A 562 131.89 25.40 1.16
N GLU A 563 131.16 24.79 0.22
CA GLU A 563 131.74 23.90 -0.79
C GLU A 563 132.71 24.65 -1.70
N LYS A 564 132.39 25.88 -2.13
CA LYS A 564 133.32 26.76 -2.86
C LYS A 564 134.55 27.11 -2.02
N ARG A 565 134.38 27.40 -0.73
CA ARG A 565 135.48 27.71 0.18
C ARG A 565 136.35 26.48 0.44
N LYS A 566 135.75 25.29 0.51
CA LYS A 566 136.43 23.99 0.61
C LYS A 566 137.17 23.65 -0.69
N ALA A 567 136.60 23.96 -1.85
CA ALA A 567 137.26 23.83 -3.15
C ALA A 567 138.43 24.81 -3.31
N GLN A 568 138.29 26.06 -2.82
CA GLN A 568 139.36 27.06 -2.80
C GLN A 568 140.48 26.68 -1.82
N LEU A 569 140.15 26.13 -0.64
CA LEU A 569 141.13 25.59 0.31
C LEU A 569 141.84 24.34 -0.24
N SER A 570 141.12 23.45 -0.93
CA SER A 570 141.71 22.30 -1.61
C SER A 570 142.65 22.73 -2.75
N SER A 571 142.25 23.77 -3.52
CA SER A 571 143.09 24.38 -4.56
C SER A 571 144.31 25.10 -3.99
N ALA A 572 144.19 25.75 -2.83
CA ALA A 572 145.31 26.41 -2.14
C ALA A 572 146.28 25.40 -1.53
N LEU A 573 145.77 24.28 -0.99
CA LEU A 573 146.59 23.16 -0.53
C LEU A 573 147.30 22.46 -1.70
N GLN A 574 146.65 22.28 -2.85
CA GLN A 574 147.32 21.79 -4.06
C GLN A 574 148.35 22.78 -4.63
N GLY A 575 148.14 24.09 -4.44
CA GLY A 575 149.12 25.13 -4.77
C GLY A 575 150.35 25.11 -3.86
N LEU A 576 150.16 24.92 -2.55
CA LEU A 576 151.25 24.80 -1.57
C LEU A 576 152.05 23.50 -1.74
N MET A 577 151.40 22.38 -2.07
CA MET A 577 152.10 21.13 -2.40
C MET A 577 152.91 21.18 -3.71
N LYS A 578 152.70 22.19 -4.57
CA LYS A 578 153.52 22.44 -5.77
C LYS A 578 154.64 23.48 -5.56
N ALA A 579 154.72 24.10 -4.38
CA ALA A 579 155.72 25.10 -4.02
C ALA A 579 156.78 24.60 -3.01
N GLU A 580 156.78 23.29 -2.68
CA GLU A 580 157.83 22.60 -1.91
C GLU A 580 158.42 21.38 -2.66
N MET A 581 158.55 21.50 -3.99
CA MET A 581 159.80 21.12 -4.67
C MET A 581 160.68 22.36 -4.73
#